data_AF-A0A096PA76-F1
#
_entry.id   AF-A0A096PA76-F1
#
_cell.length_a   1.000
_cell.length_b   1.000
_cell.length_c   1.000
_cell.angle_alpha   90.00
_cell.angle_beta   90.00
_cell.angle_gamma   90.00
#
_symmetry.space_group_name_H-M   'P 1'
#
loop_
_entity.id
_entity.type
_entity.pdbx_description
1 polymer ?
#
loop_
_entity_poly.entity_id
_entity_poly.type
_entity_poly.pdbx_seq_one_letter_code
_entity_poly.pdbx_strand_id
1 'polypeptide(L)'
;MSRASDDVCVDPDAYVSSDEDGTSARTRGAWTRDARRVAGEDVDARRGTIARFEALLEETFPNGAIASVRWDRVVMKTQRDARFGMVGTHAERRAAFEAYARRRRDDMANARAPNARVKRRRDPEAEARALRAREAEAMRSTREAERVSARRKDALFADAADAAFSAMCAERVKTYTRSYEESFDRDLAGDPLGRDDVSKLRGGESRARELYAEHVARVERTLKTEFEKLARKMIDIKVVEAVSDDSALTEAQDDGHATIDSVFDGAISYRRAAEEDFELIDHVLFAFVSDEDKVKIWNACSVEILKRHGVKIKSGE
;
A
#
# COMPACT_ATOMS: atom_id res chain seq x y z
N MET A 1 17.77 -41.18 1.15
CA MET A 1 16.50 -41.77 0.67
C MET A 1 16.28 -41.32 -0.76
N SER A 2 16.60 -42.23 -1.69
CA SER A 2 16.36 -42.07 -3.13
C SER A 2 14.87 -42.13 -3.45
N ARG A 3 14.44 -41.36 -4.45
CA ARG A 3 13.36 -41.64 -5.41
C ARG A 3 13.20 -40.41 -6.30
N ALA A 4 12.92 -40.49 -7.58
CA ALA A 4 13.05 -41.48 -8.64
C ALA A 4 12.63 -40.69 -9.87
N SER A 5 13.41 -40.79 -10.94
CA SER A 5 13.10 -40.26 -12.27
C SER A 5 11.87 -40.95 -12.83
N ASP A 6 10.98 -40.20 -13.49
CA ASP A 6 10.04 -40.76 -14.46
C ASP A 6 10.38 -40.21 -15.84
N ASP A 7 11.05 -41.09 -16.59
CA ASP A 7 11.21 -41.13 -18.04
C ASP A 7 9.85 -41.43 -18.67
N VAL A 8 9.46 -40.67 -19.70
CA VAL A 8 8.41 -41.09 -20.63
C VAL A 8 9.02 -41.16 -22.02
N CYS A 9 9.46 -42.37 -22.36
CA CYS A 9 9.71 -42.82 -23.72
C CYS A 9 8.38 -43.19 -24.38
N VAL A 10 8.05 -42.58 -25.52
CA VAL A 10 7.07 -43.12 -26.48
C VAL A 10 7.70 -43.14 -27.87
N ASP A 11 7.97 -44.38 -28.25
CA ASP A 11 8.29 -45.05 -29.53
C ASP A 11 8.46 -44.26 -30.84
N PRO A 12 9.59 -44.45 -31.53
CA PRO A 12 9.82 -44.12 -32.94
C PRO A 12 9.74 -45.39 -33.81
N ASP A 13 8.59 -45.67 -34.42
CA ASP A 13 8.48 -46.35 -35.72
C ASP A 13 7.00 -46.57 -36.10
N ALA A 14 6.75 -46.57 -37.42
CA ALA A 14 5.60 -47.15 -38.15
C ALA A 14 4.83 -46.14 -39.02
N TYR A 15 5.30 -45.93 -40.26
CA TYR A 15 4.69 -46.60 -41.42
C TYR A 15 5.55 -46.35 -42.66
N VAL A 16 6.25 -47.42 -43.06
CA VAL A 16 6.78 -47.64 -44.41
C VAL A 16 5.65 -48.29 -45.20
N SER A 17 5.29 -47.73 -46.35
CA SER A 17 4.56 -48.47 -47.39
C SER A 17 5.36 -48.38 -48.68
N SER A 18 6.16 -49.42 -48.88
CA SER A 18 6.55 -49.91 -50.19
C SER A 18 5.30 -50.49 -50.86
N ASP A 19 5.03 -50.10 -52.09
CA ASP A 19 4.39 -50.99 -53.07
C ASP A 19 5.15 -50.83 -54.38
N GLU A 20 5.83 -51.92 -54.74
CA GLU A 20 6.29 -52.21 -56.08
C GLU A 20 5.07 -52.39 -56.98
N ASP A 21 5.15 -51.97 -58.24
CA ASP A 21 4.57 -52.80 -59.31
C ASP A 21 5.18 -52.45 -60.67
N GLY A 22 6.14 -53.27 -61.07
CA GLY A 22 6.52 -53.41 -62.47
C GLY A 22 5.58 -54.40 -63.14
N THR A 23 4.77 -53.93 -64.09
CA THR A 23 4.22 -54.82 -65.12
C THR A 23 4.32 -54.14 -66.48
N SER A 24 5.19 -54.70 -67.32
CA SER A 24 5.22 -54.47 -68.76
C SER A 24 4.01 -55.13 -69.41
N ALA A 25 3.39 -54.48 -70.40
CA ALA A 25 3.14 -55.08 -71.72
C ALA A 25 2.35 -54.13 -72.62
N ARG A 26 3.00 -53.82 -73.75
CA ARG A 26 2.40 -53.63 -75.09
C ARG A 26 0.94 -54.08 -75.22
N THR A 27 0.07 -53.14 -75.56
CA THR A 27 -0.70 -53.09 -76.83
C THR A 27 -1.91 -52.17 -76.65
N ARG A 28 -1.84 -50.97 -77.25
CA ARG A 28 -2.97 -50.15 -77.78
C ARG A 28 -2.43 -48.81 -78.30
N GLY A 29 -1.37 -48.91 -79.10
CA GLY A 29 -0.89 -47.79 -79.91
C GLY A 29 -1.68 -47.78 -81.21
N ALA A 30 -2.67 -46.89 -81.30
CA ALA A 30 -3.22 -46.34 -82.55
C ALA A 30 -4.47 -45.47 -82.30
N TRP A 31 -5.19 -45.65 -81.18
CA TRP A 31 -6.38 -44.86 -80.85
C TRP A 31 -6.15 -43.73 -79.82
N THR A 32 -4.92 -43.61 -79.28
CA THR A 32 -4.57 -42.62 -78.25
C THR A 32 -3.80 -41.40 -78.77
N ARG A 33 -3.25 -41.44 -79.99
CA ARG A 33 -2.56 -40.28 -80.58
C ARG A 33 -3.53 -39.20 -81.04
N ASP A 34 -4.65 -39.58 -81.67
CA ASP A 34 -5.69 -38.61 -82.03
C ASP A 34 -6.40 -38.08 -80.77
N ALA A 35 -6.69 -38.92 -79.78
CA ALA A 35 -7.26 -38.46 -78.51
C ALA A 35 -6.31 -37.51 -77.75
N ARG A 36 -4.98 -37.74 -77.79
CA ARG A 36 -3.98 -36.88 -77.13
C ARG A 36 -3.70 -35.58 -77.90
N ARG A 37 -3.80 -35.58 -79.23
CA ARG A 37 -3.67 -34.38 -80.07
C ARG A 37 -4.91 -33.50 -79.95
N VAL A 38 -6.10 -34.09 -80.03
CA VAL A 38 -7.39 -33.41 -79.79
C VAL A 38 -7.47 -32.89 -78.35
N ALA A 39 -7.06 -33.68 -77.34
CA ALA A 39 -6.99 -33.20 -75.95
C ALA A 39 -5.93 -32.10 -75.73
N GLY A 40 -4.83 -32.10 -76.49
CA GLY A 40 -3.81 -31.05 -76.44
C GLY A 40 -4.31 -29.72 -77.02
N GLU A 41 -4.97 -29.76 -78.18
CA GLU A 41 -5.61 -28.60 -78.82
C GLU A 41 -6.75 -28.04 -77.94
N ASP A 42 -7.50 -28.91 -77.26
CA ASP A 42 -8.59 -28.53 -76.35
C ASP A 42 -8.06 -27.90 -75.04
N VAL A 43 -6.88 -28.33 -74.55
CA VAL A 43 -6.20 -27.72 -73.40
C VAL A 43 -5.64 -26.34 -73.73
N ASP A 44 -5.07 -26.16 -74.92
CA ASP A 44 -4.54 -24.85 -75.36
C ASP A 44 -5.66 -23.86 -75.67
N ALA A 45 -6.76 -24.31 -76.30
CA ALA A 45 -7.97 -23.52 -76.46
C ALA A 45 -8.55 -23.11 -75.10
N ARG A 46 -8.62 -24.04 -74.14
CA ARG A 46 -9.09 -23.78 -72.78
C ARG A 46 -8.18 -22.79 -72.04
N ARG A 47 -6.86 -22.89 -72.18
CA ARG A 47 -5.91 -21.88 -71.66
C ARG A 47 -6.14 -20.50 -72.28
N GLY A 48 -6.41 -20.44 -73.58
CA GLY A 48 -6.75 -19.20 -74.28
C GLY A 48 -8.04 -18.56 -73.77
N THR A 49 -9.07 -19.35 -73.47
CA THR A 49 -10.33 -18.83 -72.88
C THR A 49 -10.12 -18.33 -71.44
N ILE A 50 -9.32 -19.03 -70.63
CA ILE A 50 -9.00 -18.61 -69.26
C ILE A 50 -8.19 -17.30 -69.27
N ALA A 51 -7.21 -17.16 -70.17
CA ALA A 51 -6.43 -15.92 -70.30
C ALA A 51 -7.31 -14.71 -70.68
N ARG A 52 -8.29 -14.90 -71.57
CA ARG A 52 -9.26 -13.85 -71.94
C ARG A 52 -10.18 -13.49 -70.77
N PHE A 53 -10.55 -14.47 -69.94
CA PHE A 53 -11.32 -14.25 -68.72
C PHE A 53 -10.50 -13.51 -67.66
N GLU A 54 -9.22 -13.84 -67.48
CA GLU A 54 -8.31 -13.12 -66.58
C GLU A 54 -8.06 -11.67 -67.03
N ALA A 55 -7.97 -11.43 -68.34
CA ALA A 55 -7.87 -10.07 -68.89
C ALA A 55 -9.14 -9.24 -68.60
N LEU A 56 -10.33 -9.83 -68.73
CA LEU A 56 -11.60 -9.20 -68.33
C LEU A 56 -11.60 -8.84 -66.83
N LEU A 57 -11.09 -9.74 -65.99
CA LEU A 57 -11.01 -9.55 -64.55
C LEU A 57 -10.09 -8.38 -64.18
N GLU A 58 -8.96 -8.23 -64.87
CA GLU A 58 -8.02 -7.12 -64.70
C GLU A 58 -8.60 -5.78 -65.17
N GLU A 59 -9.30 -5.78 -66.30
CA GLU A 59 -9.97 -4.61 -66.88
C GLU A 59 -11.12 -4.10 -66.00
N THR A 60 -11.91 -5.02 -65.42
CA THR A 60 -13.08 -4.68 -64.60
C THR A 60 -12.70 -4.26 -63.17
N PHE A 61 -11.54 -4.72 -62.67
CA PHE A 61 -11.06 -4.47 -61.32
C PHE A 61 -9.59 -3.96 -61.31
N PRO A 62 -9.34 -2.72 -61.75
CA PRO A 62 -8.00 -2.14 -61.75
C PRO A 62 -7.44 -1.99 -60.33
N ASN A 63 -6.12 -1.85 -60.21
CA ASN A 63 -5.37 -1.61 -58.97
C ASN A 63 -5.33 -2.77 -57.96
N GLY A 64 -5.51 -4.01 -58.42
CA GLY A 64 -5.35 -5.20 -57.57
C GLY A 64 -6.48 -5.42 -56.56
N ALA A 65 -7.58 -4.64 -56.66
CA ALA A 65 -8.77 -4.80 -55.82
C ALA A 65 -9.37 -6.22 -55.92
N ILE A 66 -9.10 -6.93 -57.01
CA ILE A 66 -9.57 -8.30 -57.22
C ILE A 66 -9.12 -9.31 -56.16
N ALA A 67 -7.98 -9.06 -55.50
CA ALA A 67 -7.49 -9.90 -54.41
C ALA A 67 -8.46 -9.95 -53.21
N SER A 68 -9.30 -8.92 -53.00
CA SER A 68 -10.23 -8.84 -51.85
C SER A 68 -11.71 -8.92 -52.25
N VAL A 69 -12.03 -9.02 -53.53
CA VAL A 69 -13.42 -9.05 -54.02
C VAL A 69 -14.01 -10.46 -53.89
N ARG A 70 -15.29 -10.55 -53.52
CA ARG A 70 -16.05 -11.81 -53.48
C ARG A 70 -16.54 -12.21 -54.87
N TRP A 71 -16.58 -13.52 -55.14
CA TRP A 71 -17.06 -14.10 -56.40
C TRP A 71 -18.42 -13.53 -56.85
N ASP A 72 -19.37 -13.41 -55.93
CA ASP A 72 -20.72 -12.89 -56.22
C ASP A 72 -20.69 -11.49 -56.86
N ARG A 73 -19.78 -10.63 -56.38
CA ARG A 73 -19.60 -9.27 -56.90
C ARG A 73 -18.89 -9.25 -58.25
N VAL A 74 -18.06 -10.26 -58.54
CA VAL A 74 -17.44 -10.47 -59.85
C VAL A 74 -18.51 -10.84 -60.86
N VAL A 75 -19.31 -11.86 -60.57
CA VAL A 75 -20.40 -12.33 -61.44
C VAL A 75 -21.35 -11.18 -61.80
N MET A 76 -21.80 -10.40 -60.82
CA MET A 76 -22.70 -9.27 -61.09
C MET A 76 -22.14 -8.26 -62.11
N LYS A 77 -20.83 -8.02 -62.11
CA LYS A 77 -20.19 -7.03 -62.98
C LYS A 77 -19.77 -7.60 -64.34
N THR A 78 -19.46 -8.90 -64.43
CA THR A 78 -18.89 -9.50 -65.64
C THR A 78 -19.86 -10.41 -66.40
N GLN A 79 -21.01 -10.78 -65.81
CA GLN A 79 -21.98 -11.72 -66.42
C GLN A 79 -22.51 -11.34 -67.81
N ARG A 80 -22.51 -10.04 -68.16
CA ARG A 80 -22.98 -9.55 -69.47
C ARG A 80 -21.90 -9.55 -70.54
N ASP A 81 -20.64 -9.79 -70.17
CA ASP A 81 -19.51 -9.83 -71.11
C ASP A 81 -19.44 -11.20 -71.80
N ALA A 82 -19.27 -11.21 -73.12
CA ALA A 82 -19.16 -12.44 -73.91
C ALA A 82 -18.00 -13.33 -73.43
N ARG A 83 -16.90 -12.74 -72.95
CA ARG A 83 -15.71 -13.44 -72.41
C ARG A 83 -16.03 -14.17 -71.10
N PHE A 84 -17.03 -13.73 -70.35
CA PHE A 84 -17.52 -14.46 -69.17
C PHE A 84 -18.20 -15.77 -69.57
N GLY A 85 -18.95 -15.79 -70.67
CA GLY A 85 -19.59 -17.01 -71.18
C GLY A 85 -18.65 -18.00 -71.88
N MET A 86 -17.45 -17.58 -72.26
CA MET A 86 -16.47 -18.42 -72.98
C MET A 86 -15.84 -19.52 -72.13
N VAL A 87 -15.74 -19.32 -70.81
CA VAL A 87 -15.25 -20.35 -69.89
C VAL A 87 -16.44 -21.22 -69.54
N GLY A 88 -16.44 -22.49 -69.95
CA GLY A 88 -17.61 -23.38 -69.98
C GLY A 88 -18.54 -23.31 -68.76
N THR A 89 -18.18 -23.99 -67.66
CA THR A 89 -19.07 -24.13 -66.50
C THR A 89 -18.88 -23.01 -65.47
N HIS A 90 -19.91 -22.77 -64.64
CA HIS A 90 -19.81 -21.81 -63.53
C HIS A 90 -18.72 -22.20 -62.51
N ALA A 91 -18.51 -23.50 -62.29
CA ALA A 91 -17.46 -24.02 -61.41
C ALA A 91 -16.06 -23.68 -61.95
N GLU A 92 -15.83 -23.83 -63.25
CA GLU A 92 -14.56 -23.50 -63.89
C GLU A 92 -14.25 -22.00 -63.85
N ARG A 93 -15.27 -21.16 -64.03
CA ARG A 93 -15.15 -19.69 -63.89
C ARG A 93 -14.75 -19.29 -62.47
N ARG A 94 -15.40 -19.87 -61.47
CA ARG A 94 -15.08 -19.63 -60.06
C ARG A 94 -13.67 -20.10 -59.72
N ALA A 95 -13.27 -21.28 -60.18
CA ALA A 95 -11.93 -21.80 -59.96
C ALA A 95 -10.83 -20.92 -60.60
N ALA A 96 -11.06 -20.46 -61.84
CA ALA A 96 -10.15 -19.54 -62.53
C ALA A 96 -10.02 -18.21 -61.77
N PHE A 97 -11.13 -17.64 -61.30
CA PHE A 97 -11.13 -16.44 -60.47
C PHE A 97 -10.36 -16.63 -59.15
N GLU A 98 -10.64 -17.71 -58.42
CA GLU A 98 -9.97 -17.97 -57.14
C GLU A 98 -8.47 -18.20 -57.32
N ALA A 99 -8.05 -18.83 -58.41
CA ALA A 99 -6.64 -19.00 -58.77
C ALA A 99 -5.98 -17.64 -59.08
N TYR A 100 -6.65 -16.78 -59.86
CA TYR A 100 -6.14 -15.45 -60.18
C TYR A 100 -6.05 -14.53 -58.95
N ALA A 101 -7.09 -14.52 -58.10
CA ALA A 101 -7.12 -13.74 -56.87
C ALA A 101 -6.03 -14.19 -55.88
N ARG A 102 -5.74 -15.50 -55.79
CA ARG A 102 -4.63 -16.03 -55.00
C ARG A 102 -3.27 -15.53 -55.51
N ARG A 103 -2.99 -15.67 -56.82
CA ARG A 103 -1.74 -15.16 -57.41
C ARG A 103 -1.52 -13.68 -57.12
N ARG A 104 -2.56 -12.85 -57.27
CA ARG A 104 -2.48 -11.41 -56.95
C ARG A 104 -2.22 -11.12 -55.47
N ARG A 105 -2.75 -11.93 -54.53
CA ARG A 105 -2.44 -11.79 -53.09
C ARG A 105 -0.98 -12.11 -52.82
N ASP A 106 -0.48 -13.18 -53.42
CA ASP A 106 0.91 -13.62 -53.24
C ASP A 106 1.89 -12.60 -53.81
N ASP A 107 1.59 -12.01 -54.97
CA ASP A 107 2.38 -10.92 -55.57
C ASP A 107 2.43 -9.69 -54.65
N MET A 108 1.30 -9.30 -54.06
CA MET A 108 1.26 -8.18 -53.10
C MET A 108 2.02 -8.48 -51.81
N ALA A 109 1.97 -9.71 -51.31
CA ALA A 109 2.69 -10.13 -50.11
C ALA A 109 4.21 -10.13 -50.36
N ASN A 110 4.65 -10.67 -51.50
CA ASN A 110 6.05 -10.70 -51.90
C ASN A 110 6.62 -9.29 -52.14
N ALA A 111 5.84 -8.37 -52.72
CA ALA A 111 6.24 -6.97 -52.87
C ALA A 111 6.42 -6.23 -51.53
N ARG A 112 5.74 -6.66 -50.45
CA ARG A 112 5.86 -6.07 -49.10
C ARG A 112 6.95 -6.71 -48.23
N ALA A 113 7.39 -7.92 -48.57
CA ALA A 113 8.39 -8.67 -47.80
C ALA A 113 9.76 -7.98 -47.64
N PRO A 114 10.35 -7.28 -48.63
CA PRO A 114 11.69 -6.70 -48.45
C PRO A 114 11.73 -5.57 -47.42
N ASN A 115 10.63 -4.83 -47.22
CA ASN A 115 10.56 -3.73 -46.24
C ASN A 115 10.37 -4.18 -44.78
N ALA A 116 9.95 -5.44 -44.54
CA ALA A 116 9.78 -5.98 -43.19
C ALA A 116 11.10 -6.55 -42.61
N ARG A 117 12.02 -7.02 -43.45
CA ARG A 117 13.31 -7.60 -43.03
C ARG A 117 14.37 -6.56 -42.66
N VAL A 118 14.35 -5.37 -43.26
CA VAL A 118 15.35 -4.31 -43.01
C VAL A 118 15.14 -3.62 -41.64
N LYS A 119 13.94 -3.65 -41.05
CA LYS A 119 13.64 -3.09 -39.72
C LYS A 119 13.97 -4.00 -38.52
N ARG A 120 14.56 -5.17 -38.74
CA ARG A 120 14.87 -6.16 -37.68
C ARG A 120 16.36 -6.53 -37.56
N ARG A 121 17.28 -5.65 -37.95
CA ARG A 121 18.63 -5.68 -37.36
C ARG A 121 18.60 -4.89 -36.05
N ARG A 122 18.09 -5.53 -34.99
CA ARG A 122 18.32 -5.07 -33.62
C ARG A 122 19.82 -5.13 -33.38
N ASP A 123 20.43 -3.99 -33.10
CA ASP A 123 21.83 -3.90 -32.70
C ASP A 123 21.98 -4.62 -31.35
N PRO A 124 22.66 -5.79 -31.28
CA PRO A 124 22.82 -6.54 -30.03
C PRO A 124 23.58 -5.72 -28.98
N GLU A 125 24.41 -4.75 -29.38
CA GLU A 125 25.09 -3.86 -28.44
C GLU A 125 24.14 -2.82 -27.84
N ALA A 126 23.15 -2.36 -28.61
CA ALA A 126 22.09 -1.49 -28.09
C ALA A 126 21.18 -2.24 -27.10
N GLU A 127 20.83 -3.50 -27.39
CA GLU A 127 20.06 -4.35 -26.47
C GLU A 127 20.85 -4.68 -25.20
N ALA A 128 22.14 -5.02 -25.33
CA ALA A 128 23.00 -5.28 -24.17
C ALA A 128 23.20 -4.03 -23.29
N ARG A 129 23.28 -2.83 -23.88
CA ARG A 129 23.31 -1.56 -23.12
C ARG A 129 21.99 -1.28 -22.43
N ALA A 130 20.86 -1.54 -23.08
CA ALA A 130 19.54 -1.36 -22.48
C ALA A 130 19.30 -2.32 -21.32
N LEU A 131 19.72 -3.58 -21.43
CA LEU A 131 19.66 -4.56 -20.34
C LEU A 131 20.52 -4.11 -19.15
N ARG A 132 21.79 -3.73 -19.40
CA ARG A 132 22.68 -3.20 -18.35
C ARG A 132 22.11 -1.94 -17.66
N ALA A 133 21.47 -1.05 -18.42
CA ALA A 133 20.83 0.14 -17.86
C ALA A 133 19.65 -0.21 -16.94
N ARG A 134 18.82 -1.19 -17.34
CA ARG A 134 17.71 -1.70 -16.51
C ARG A 134 18.20 -2.41 -15.26
N GLU A 135 19.25 -3.22 -15.37
CA GLU A 135 19.88 -3.87 -14.22
C GLU A 135 20.47 -2.84 -13.25
N ALA A 136 21.14 -1.80 -13.77
CA ALA A 136 21.66 -0.72 -12.95
C ALA A 136 20.54 0.09 -12.26
N GLU A 137 19.41 0.30 -12.93
CA GLU A 137 18.23 0.93 -12.34
C GLU A 137 17.59 0.07 -11.26
N ALA A 138 17.41 -1.24 -11.51
CA ALA A 138 16.90 -2.19 -10.53
C ALA A 138 17.81 -2.24 -9.29
N MET A 139 19.14 -2.29 -9.47
CA MET A 139 20.11 -2.26 -8.37
C MET A 139 20.11 -0.95 -7.59
N ARG A 140 19.82 0.19 -8.23
CA ARG A 140 19.63 1.46 -7.52
C ARG A 140 18.34 1.46 -6.72
N SER A 141 17.26 0.99 -7.31
CA SER A 141 15.96 0.87 -6.65
C SER A 141 16.02 -0.05 -5.43
N THR A 142 16.69 -1.20 -5.53
CA THR A 142 16.86 -2.10 -4.38
C THR A 142 17.69 -1.46 -3.26
N ARG A 143 18.81 -0.81 -3.60
CA ARG A 143 19.64 -0.08 -2.62
C ARG A 143 18.89 1.06 -1.95
N GLU A 144 18.05 1.78 -2.68
CA GLU A 144 17.20 2.83 -2.11
C GLU A 144 16.14 2.24 -1.19
N ALA A 145 15.47 1.17 -1.60
CA ALA A 145 14.50 0.45 -0.77
C ALA A 145 15.14 -0.09 0.52
N GLU A 146 16.34 -0.66 0.44
CA GLU A 146 17.11 -1.13 1.59
C GLU A 146 17.46 0.02 2.55
N ARG A 147 17.93 1.17 2.03
CA ARG A 147 18.22 2.36 2.85
C ARG A 147 16.99 2.90 3.54
N VAL A 148 15.86 2.99 2.83
CA VAL A 148 14.58 3.44 3.41
C VAL A 148 14.11 2.44 4.47
N SER A 149 14.22 1.14 4.20
CA SER A 149 13.88 0.11 5.17
C SER A 149 14.78 0.15 6.40
N ALA A 150 16.08 0.39 6.24
CA ALA A 150 17.03 0.51 7.35
C ALA A 150 16.66 1.72 8.22
N ARG A 151 16.47 2.90 7.62
CA ARG A 151 16.04 4.11 8.34
C ARG A 151 14.72 3.91 9.09
N ARG A 152 13.76 3.20 8.48
CA ARG A 152 12.48 2.89 9.13
C ARG A 152 12.67 1.96 10.32
N LYS A 153 13.53 0.95 10.21
CA LYS A 153 13.85 0.06 11.34
C LYS A 153 14.53 0.82 12.46
N ASP A 154 15.52 1.65 12.15
CA ASP A 154 16.22 2.48 13.14
C ASP A 154 15.26 3.44 13.85
N ALA A 155 14.33 4.04 13.11
CA ALA A 155 13.29 4.89 13.69
C ALA A 155 12.39 4.11 14.65
N LEU A 156 11.93 2.92 14.25
CA LEU A 156 11.09 2.06 15.11
C LEU A 156 11.83 1.62 16.39
N PHE A 157 13.12 1.31 16.31
CA PHE A 157 13.91 0.96 17.50
C PHE A 157 14.08 2.15 18.44
N ALA A 158 14.32 3.35 17.90
CA ALA A 158 14.40 4.56 18.70
C ALA A 158 13.04 4.89 19.38
N ASP A 159 11.94 4.80 18.63
CA ASP A 159 10.60 5.06 19.16
C ASP A 159 10.23 4.02 20.24
N ALA A 160 10.64 2.75 20.07
CA ALA A 160 10.47 1.72 21.08
C ALA A 160 11.31 1.98 22.34
N ALA A 161 12.53 2.50 22.20
CA ALA A 161 13.37 2.89 23.33
C ALA A 161 12.75 4.07 24.11
N ASP A 162 12.27 5.10 23.42
CA ASP A 162 11.56 6.23 24.01
C ASP A 162 10.31 5.76 24.80
N ALA A 163 9.53 4.85 24.22
CA ALA A 163 8.35 4.29 24.87
C ALA A 163 8.72 3.44 26.10
N ALA A 164 9.78 2.63 26.02
CA ALA A 164 10.25 1.80 27.12
C ALA A 164 10.76 2.66 28.29
N PHE A 165 11.53 3.71 28.00
CA PHE A 165 12.00 4.66 29.01
C PHE A 165 10.83 5.39 29.68
N SER A 166 9.87 5.87 28.87
CA SER A 166 8.67 6.54 29.38
C SER A 166 7.81 5.62 30.27
N ALA A 167 7.72 4.34 29.93
CA ALA A 167 7.04 3.33 30.74
C ALA A 167 7.77 3.09 32.07
N MET A 168 9.10 2.99 32.05
CA MET A 168 9.92 2.88 33.27
C MET A 168 9.71 4.09 34.19
N CYS A 169 9.72 5.32 33.65
CA CYS A 169 9.39 6.52 34.42
C CYS A 169 8.00 6.39 35.05
N ALA A 170 7.00 5.98 34.29
CA ALA A 170 5.64 5.80 34.80
C ALA A 170 5.52 4.71 35.88
N GLU A 171 6.35 3.68 35.84
CA GLU A 171 6.38 2.61 36.83
C GLU A 171 7.07 3.05 38.12
N ARG A 172 8.23 3.71 38.01
CA ARG A 172 9.16 3.92 39.14
C ARG A 172 9.12 5.35 39.70
N VAL A 173 8.81 6.37 38.89
CA VAL A 173 8.75 7.77 39.31
C VAL A 173 7.31 8.15 39.62
N LYS A 174 7.02 8.37 40.90
CA LYS A 174 5.67 8.75 41.39
C LYS A 174 5.60 10.16 41.98
N THR A 175 6.75 10.78 42.23
CA THR A 175 6.88 12.16 42.73
C THR A 175 7.21 13.10 41.58
N TYR A 176 6.79 14.36 41.68
CA TYR A 176 7.23 15.42 40.76
C TYR A 176 8.28 16.38 41.35
N THR A 177 8.65 16.19 42.62
CA THR A 177 9.55 17.11 43.35
C THR A 177 11.03 16.85 43.10
N ARG A 178 11.39 15.66 42.59
CA ARG A 178 12.79 15.27 42.39
C ARG A 178 13.34 15.73 41.05
N SER A 179 14.62 16.08 41.05
CA SER A 179 15.34 16.32 39.79
C SER A 179 15.52 15.03 38.99
N TYR A 180 15.89 15.18 37.72
CA TYR A 180 16.21 14.04 36.87
C TYR A 180 17.35 13.21 37.46
N GLU A 181 18.42 13.85 37.90
CA GLU A 181 19.61 13.19 38.45
C GLU A 181 19.28 12.37 39.70
N GLU A 182 18.52 12.96 40.64
CA GLU A 182 18.11 12.27 41.87
C GLU A 182 17.22 11.06 41.57
N SER A 183 16.23 11.23 40.70
CA SER A 183 15.35 10.14 40.28
C SER A 183 16.09 9.08 39.48
N PHE A 184 17.10 9.47 38.70
CA PHE A 184 17.88 8.53 37.91
C PHE A 184 18.65 7.60 38.83
N ASP A 185 19.48 8.14 39.72
CA ASP A 185 20.32 7.34 40.61
C ASP A 185 19.51 6.42 41.54
N ARG A 186 18.35 6.90 41.97
CA ARG A 186 17.55 6.22 43.00
C ARG A 186 16.50 5.28 42.44
N ASP A 187 15.76 5.76 41.44
CA ASP A 187 14.53 5.15 40.98
C ASP A 187 14.62 4.64 39.53
N LEU A 188 15.60 5.02 38.70
CA LEU A 188 15.66 4.55 37.30
C LEU A 188 16.85 3.62 37.04
N ALA A 189 18.01 3.93 37.61
CA ALA A 189 19.23 3.18 37.42
C ALA A 189 19.08 1.71 37.84
N GLY A 190 19.73 0.82 37.09
CA GLY A 190 19.70 -0.61 37.35
C GLY A 190 18.34 -1.24 37.06
N ASP A 191 17.60 -0.70 36.09
CA ASP A 191 16.35 -1.30 35.65
C ASP A 191 16.59 -2.75 35.18
N PRO A 192 15.87 -3.75 35.71
CA PRO A 192 16.09 -5.15 35.35
C PRO A 192 15.89 -5.46 33.87
N LEU A 193 15.12 -4.63 33.16
CA LEU A 193 14.86 -4.76 31.73
C LEU A 193 15.85 -3.93 30.88
N GLY A 194 16.81 -3.23 31.51
CA GLY A 194 17.83 -2.42 30.86
C GLY A 194 17.25 -1.21 30.12
N ARG A 195 16.08 -0.72 30.54
CA ARG A 195 15.39 0.44 29.94
C ARG A 195 16.03 1.77 30.34
N ASP A 196 16.91 1.76 31.32
CA ASP A 196 17.74 2.88 31.78
C ASP A 196 18.94 3.17 30.85
N ASP A 197 19.17 2.34 29.83
CA ASP A 197 20.21 2.57 28.82
C ASP A 197 19.86 3.73 27.88
N VAL A 198 20.23 4.93 28.33
CA VAL A 198 20.07 6.20 27.64
C VAL A 198 20.75 6.23 26.26
N SER A 199 21.77 5.40 26.02
CA SER A 199 22.49 5.39 24.74
C SER A 199 21.61 4.92 23.56
N LYS A 200 20.52 4.22 23.86
CA LYS A 200 19.54 3.74 22.87
C LYS A 200 18.51 4.79 22.44
N LEU A 201 18.42 5.90 23.18
CA LEU A 201 17.47 6.97 22.89
C LEU A 201 17.98 7.89 21.78
N ARG A 202 17.06 8.42 20.97
CA ARG A 202 17.42 9.38 19.93
C ARG A 202 17.84 10.71 20.56
N GLY A 203 19.13 10.99 20.58
CA GLY A 203 19.69 12.18 21.24
C GLY A 203 20.20 11.90 22.65
N GLY A 204 20.24 10.63 23.07
CA GLY A 204 20.89 10.21 24.32
C GLY A 204 20.26 10.86 25.55
N GLU A 205 21.12 11.41 26.42
CA GLU A 205 20.72 11.93 27.73
C GLU A 205 19.80 13.13 27.65
N SER A 206 19.99 14.00 26.65
CA SER A 206 19.07 15.12 26.43
C SER A 206 17.64 14.65 26.20
N ARG A 207 17.47 13.54 25.45
CA ARG A 207 16.16 12.96 25.21
C ARG A 207 15.58 12.29 26.45
N ALA A 208 16.40 11.61 27.24
CA ALA A 208 15.97 11.04 28.53
C ALA A 208 15.44 12.13 29.48
N ARG A 209 16.14 13.27 29.56
CA ARG A 209 15.74 14.43 30.36
C ARG A 209 14.42 15.02 29.88
N GLU A 210 14.22 15.14 28.57
CA GLU A 210 12.93 15.59 27.99
C GLU A 210 11.78 14.65 28.37
N LEU A 211 11.94 13.34 28.17
CA LEU A 211 10.91 12.34 28.49
C LEU A 211 10.60 12.31 29.99
N TYR A 212 11.62 12.44 30.84
CA TYR A 212 11.45 12.56 32.28
C TYR A 212 10.67 13.83 32.65
N ALA A 213 11.03 14.98 32.10
CA ALA A 213 10.35 16.25 32.37
C ALA A 213 8.87 16.20 31.92
N GLU A 214 8.58 15.62 30.75
CA GLU A 214 7.21 15.41 30.28
C GLU A 214 6.42 14.52 31.25
N HIS A 215 7.05 13.43 31.71
CA HIS A 215 6.44 12.52 32.68
C HIS A 215 6.15 13.22 34.02
N VAL A 216 7.13 13.93 34.57
CA VAL A 216 7.02 14.70 35.81
C VAL A 216 5.90 15.74 35.73
N ALA A 217 5.81 16.49 34.63
CA ALA A 217 4.74 17.47 34.43
C ALA A 217 3.35 16.82 34.38
N ARG A 218 3.24 15.59 33.84
CA ARG A 218 1.99 14.81 33.85
C ARG A 218 1.65 14.32 35.26
N VAL A 219 2.62 13.84 36.01
CA VAL A 219 2.46 13.41 37.41
C VAL A 219 2.05 14.58 38.28
N GLU A 220 2.75 15.72 38.18
CA GLU A 220 2.43 16.96 38.89
C GLU A 220 0.98 17.37 38.65
N ARG A 221 0.57 17.48 37.39
CA ARG A 221 -0.81 17.88 37.04
C ARG A 221 -1.84 16.94 37.67
N THR A 222 -1.61 15.63 37.57
CA THR A 222 -2.54 14.62 38.09
C THR A 222 -2.64 14.70 39.61
N LEU A 223 -1.50 14.74 40.31
CA LEU A 223 -1.46 14.82 41.77
C LEU A 223 -2.08 16.11 42.30
N LYS A 224 -1.80 17.26 41.65
CA LYS A 224 -2.43 18.54 42.02
C LYS A 224 -3.95 18.49 41.84
N THR A 225 -4.44 17.95 40.72
CA THR A 225 -5.88 17.81 40.49
C THR A 225 -6.56 16.86 41.49
N GLU A 226 -5.96 15.71 41.80
CA GLU A 226 -6.54 14.80 42.79
C GLU A 226 -6.49 15.39 44.21
N PHE A 227 -5.41 16.07 44.58
CA PHE A 227 -5.32 16.78 45.86
C PHE A 227 -6.34 17.92 45.94
N GLU A 228 -6.56 18.67 44.87
CA GLU A 228 -7.59 19.71 44.82
C GLU A 228 -8.99 19.14 45.07
N LYS A 229 -9.34 18.01 44.45
CA LYS A 229 -10.62 17.33 44.70
C LYS A 229 -10.77 16.93 46.17
N LEU A 230 -9.71 16.35 46.75
CA LEU A 230 -9.69 15.96 48.15
C LEU A 230 -9.84 17.17 49.08
N ALA A 231 -9.04 18.23 48.85
CA ALA A 231 -9.10 19.47 49.60
C ALA A 231 -10.51 20.09 49.53
N ARG A 232 -11.12 20.16 48.35
CA ARG A 232 -12.49 20.66 48.18
C ARG A 232 -13.49 19.85 49.02
N LYS A 233 -13.45 18.51 48.93
CA LYS A 233 -14.34 17.63 49.69
C LYS A 233 -14.20 17.85 51.20
N MET A 234 -12.96 17.90 51.69
CA MET A 234 -12.67 18.08 53.12
C MET A 234 -13.11 19.44 53.64
N ILE A 235 -12.79 20.50 52.90
CA ILE A 235 -13.16 21.86 53.28
C ILE A 235 -14.69 22.00 53.27
N ASP A 236 -15.39 21.45 52.28
CA ASP A 236 -16.85 21.53 52.22
C ASP A 236 -17.51 20.83 53.42
N ILE A 237 -17.02 19.64 53.82
CA ILE A 237 -17.48 18.96 55.04
C ILE A 237 -17.28 19.85 56.27
N LYS A 238 -16.07 20.39 56.46
CA LYS A 238 -15.75 21.25 57.62
C LYS A 238 -16.55 22.55 57.64
N VAL A 239 -16.76 23.17 56.48
CA VAL A 239 -17.58 24.38 56.37
C VAL A 239 -19.04 24.06 56.69
N VAL A 240 -19.58 22.96 56.17
CA VAL A 240 -20.95 22.53 56.47
C VAL A 240 -21.14 22.22 57.95
N GLU A 241 -20.20 21.54 58.60
CA GLU A 241 -20.21 21.30 60.05
C GLU A 241 -20.22 22.61 60.82
N ALA A 242 -19.31 23.53 60.51
CA ALA A 242 -19.21 24.83 61.18
C ALA A 242 -20.44 25.74 60.95
N VAL A 243 -21.09 25.64 59.79
CA VAL A 243 -22.33 26.37 59.46
C VAL A 243 -23.57 25.71 60.07
N SER A 244 -23.53 24.40 60.36
CA SER A 244 -24.66 23.67 60.96
C SER A 244 -24.68 23.75 62.49
N ASP A 245 -23.53 23.98 63.12
CA ASP A 245 -23.45 24.34 64.54
C ASP A 245 -23.90 25.81 64.72
N ASP A 246 -25.19 26.00 64.97
CA ASP A 246 -25.87 27.30 65.18
C ASP A 246 -25.12 28.24 66.17
N SER A 247 -24.31 27.69 67.09
CA SER A 247 -23.54 28.47 68.06
C SER A 247 -22.40 29.31 67.45
N ALA A 248 -21.73 28.82 66.40
CA ALA A 248 -20.60 29.51 65.78
C ALA A 248 -21.04 30.68 64.87
N LEU A 249 -22.23 30.56 64.27
CA LEU A 249 -22.84 31.61 63.46
C LEU A 249 -23.30 32.80 64.30
N THR A 250 -23.78 32.56 65.53
CA THR A 250 -24.14 33.64 66.47
C THR A 250 -22.91 34.41 66.99
N GLU A 251 -21.81 33.73 67.33
CA GLU A 251 -20.59 34.42 67.80
C GLU A 251 -19.88 35.21 66.67
N ALA A 252 -19.90 34.70 65.43
CA ALA A 252 -19.33 35.41 64.29
C ALA A 252 -20.17 36.63 63.81
N GLN A 253 -21.48 36.65 64.12
CA GLN A 253 -22.36 37.78 63.78
C GLN A 253 -22.27 38.92 64.80
N ASP A 254 -22.00 38.65 66.08
CA ASP A 254 -21.96 39.67 67.13
C ASP A 254 -20.65 40.48 67.16
N ASP A 255 -19.51 39.92 66.73
CA ASP A 255 -18.21 40.62 66.75
C ASP A 255 -17.81 41.31 65.43
N GLY A 256 -18.60 41.17 64.36
CA GLY A 256 -18.38 41.83 63.07
C GLY A 256 -17.05 41.48 62.37
N HIS A 257 -16.24 40.57 62.93
CA HIS A 257 -14.88 40.27 62.49
C HIS A 257 -14.47 38.82 62.85
N ALA A 258 -15.02 37.83 62.14
CA ALA A 258 -14.31 36.57 61.96
C ALA A 258 -13.28 36.75 60.83
N THR A 259 -12.00 36.88 61.16
CA THR A 259 -10.94 36.78 60.15
C THR A 259 -10.84 35.33 59.69
N ILE A 260 -10.69 35.09 58.39
CA ILE A 260 -10.46 33.74 57.86
C ILE A 260 -9.29 33.05 58.53
N ASP A 261 -8.29 33.81 58.97
CA ASP A 261 -7.15 33.30 59.72
C ASP A 261 -7.53 32.69 61.09
N SER A 262 -8.68 33.00 61.70
CA SER A 262 -9.08 32.40 62.98
C SER A 262 -9.90 31.11 62.83
N VAL A 263 -10.62 30.94 61.72
CA VAL A 263 -11.45 29.74 61.43
C VAL A 263 -10.68 28.74 60.55
N PHE A 264 -9.87 29.26 59.64
CA PHE A 264 -9.09 28.54 58.64
C PHE A 264 -7.67 29.10 58.59
N ASP A 265 -6.94 29.08 59.72
CA ASP A 265 -5.47 29.07 59.63
C ASP A 265 -5.10 27.78 58.88
N GLY A 266 -4.93 27.91 57.56
CA GLY A 266 -4.93 26.81 56.60
C GLY A 266 -3.87 25.76 56.87
N ALA A 267 -2.90 26.04 57.74
CA ALA A 267 -1.91 25.09 58.21
C ALA A 267 -2.33 24.32 59.49
N ILE A 268 -3.11 24.91 60.40
CA ILE A 268 -3.47 24.33 61.70
C ILE A 268 -4.79 23.54 61.60
N SER A 269 -5.82 24.10 60.97
CA SER A 269 -7.11 23.41 60.73
C SER A 269 -6.96 22.21 59.79
N TYR A 270 -5.95 22.28 58.91
CA TYR A 270 -5.49 21.22 58.02
C TYR A 270 -4.71 20.12 58.75
N ARG A 271 -3.78 20.48 59.65
CA ARG A 271 -2.98 19.50 60.41
C ARG A 271 -3.85 18.70 61.39
N ARG A 272 -4.86 19.35 62.00
CA ARG A 272 -5.89 18.65 62.81
C ARG A 272 -6.82 17.78 61.96
N ALA A 273 -7.23 18.23 60.77
CA ALA A 273 -8.00 17.37 59.85
C ALA A 273 -7.21 16.10 59.48
N ALA A 274 -5.91 16.27 59.21
CA ALA A 274 -4.96 15.22 58.84
C ALA A 274 -4.77 14.13 59.92
N GLU A 275 -5.02 14.46 61.19
CA GLU A 275 -4.81 13.56 62.32
C GLU A 275 -6.07 12.77 62.71
N GLU A 276 -7.27 13.24 62.35
CA GLU A 276 -8.52 12.68 62.89
C GLU A 276 -9.31 11.78 61.91
N ASP A 277 -9.22 11.97 60.58
CA ASP A 277 -10.18 11.35 59.63
C ASP A 277 -9.61 10.81 58.29
N PHE A 278 -8.34 10.40 58.23
CA PHE A 278 -7.73 10.03 56.94
C PHE A 278 -7.88 8.53 56.61
N GLU A 279 -8.49 8.24 55.45
CA GLU A 279 -8.34 6.94 54.79
C GLU A 279 -6.93 6.82 54.18
N LEU A 280 -6.43 5.59 54.03
CA LEU A 280 -5.06 5.29 53.56
C LEU A 280 -4.67 5.99 52.22
N ILE A 281 -5.66 6.27 51.37
CA ILE A 281 -5.50 6.92 50.06
C ILE A 281 -5.09 8.39 50.21
N ASP A 282 -5.58 9.06 51.25
CA ASP A 282 -5.34 10.48 51.47
C ASP A 282 -3.91 10.72 51.97
N HIS A 283 -3.35 9.81 52.78
CA HIS A 283 -1.93 9.86 53.18
C HIS A 283 -0.97 9.72 52.00
N VAL A 284 -1.35 8.97 50.95
CA VAL A 284 -0.50 8.75 49.76
C VAL A 284 -0.41 10.03 48.94
N LEU A 285 -1.54 10.69 48.64
CA LEU A 285 -1.52 11.97 47.91
C LEU A 285 -0.71 13.03 48.68
N PHE A 286 -0.84 13.04 50.00
CA PHE A 286 -0.09 13.96 50.86
C PHE A 286 1.42 13.67 50.86
N ALA A 287 1.86 12.43 50.70
CA ALA A 287 3.29 12.13 50.60
C ALA A 287 3.92 12.61 49.27
N PHE A 288 3.12 12.73 48.20
CA PHE A 288 3.61 12.99 46.84
C PHE A 288 3.44 14.44 46.36
N VAL A 289 2.54 15.23 46.96
CA VAL A 289 2.39 16.67 46.69
C VAL A 289 3.38 17.47 47.54
N SER A 290 3.97 18.53 46.98
CA SER A 290 4.86 19.43 47.74
C SER A 290 4.08 20.22 48.80
N ASP A 291 4.68 20.50 49.95
CA ASP A 291 3.99 21.24 51.02
C ASP A 291 3.57 22.64 50.57
N GLU A 292 4.38 23.30 49.73
CA GLU A 292 4.05 24.59 49.14
C GLU A 292 2.78 24.52 48.26
N ASP A 293 2.67 23.49 47.43
CA ASP A 293 1.48 23.30 46.58
C ASP A 293 0.25 22.93 47.42
N LYS A 294 0.41 22.11 48.47
CA LYS A 294 -0.70 21.77 49.37
C LYS A 294 -1.31 23.03 49.98
N VAL A 295 -0.48 23.93 50.51
CA VAL A 295 -0.93 25.21 51.09
C VAL A 295 -1.63 26.08 50.04
N LYS A 296 -1.04 26.22 48.84
CA LYS A 296 -1.64 27.02 47.76
C LYS A 296 -3.00 26.48 47.33
N ILE A 297 -3.10 25.17 47.09
CA ILE A 297 -4.34 24.53 46.65
C ILE A 297 -5.40 24.60 47.76
N TRP A 298 -5.03 24.30 49.00
CA TRP A 298 -5.94 24.36 50.15
C TRP A 298 -6.52 25.77 50.34
N ASN A 299 -5.66 26.80 50.31
CA ASN A 299 -6.09 28.19 50.45
C ASN A 299 -7.02 28.61 49.31
N ALA A 300 -6.70 28.24 48.07
CA ALA A 300 -7.56 28.52 46.91
C ALA A 300 -8.94 27.87 47.06
N CYS A 301 -8.99 26.59 47.44
CA CYS A 301 -10.25 25.85 47.67
C CYS A 301 -11.06 26.45 48.83
N SER A 302 -10.39 26.83 49.92
CA SER A 302 -11.03 27.44 51.10
C SER A 302 -11.73 28.74 50.73
N VAL A 303 -11.05 29.61 49.99
CA VAL A 303 -11.62 30.88 49.51
C VAL A 303 -12.83 30.64 48.60
N GLU A 304 -12.77 29.67 47.69
CA GLU A 304 -13.87 29.34 46.78
C GLU A 304 -15.11 28.84 47.54
N ILE A 305 -14.93 27.90 48.46
CA ILE A 305 -16.02 27.27 49.20
C ILE A 305 -16.67 28.25 50.17
N LEU A 306 -15.88 29.03 50.91
CA LEU A 306 -16.41 30.07 51.82
C LEU A 306 -17.24 31.11 51.06
N LYS A 307 -16.81 31.53 49.86
CA LYS A 307 -17.59 32.42 48.99
C LYS A 307 -18.92 31.77 48.57
N ARG A 308 -18.91 30.48 48.22
CA ARG A 308 -20.12 29.74 47.84
C ARG A 308 -21.16 29.69 48.97
N HIS A 309 -20.71 29.59 50.22
CA HIS A 309 -21.57 29.62 51.41
C HIS A 309 -21.87 31.04 51.93
N GLY A 310 -21.53 32.08 51.16
CA GLY A 310 -21.90 33.48 51.48
C GLY A 310 -21.04 34.16 52.54
N VAL A 311 -19.92 33.57 52.94
CA VAL A 311 -18.98 34.15 53.91
C VAL A 311 -18.20 35.29 53.25
N LYS A 312 -18.24 36.49 53.85
CA LYS A 312 -17.51 37.68 53.35
C LYS A 312 -16.04 37.61 53.75
N ILE A 313 -15.19 37.35 52.77
CA ILE A 313 -13.74 37.31 52.93
C ILE A 313 -13.18 38.73 52.71
N LYS A 314 -12.58 39.34 53.74
CA LYS A 314 -11.71 40.51 53.54
C LYS A 314 -10.35 40.01 53.06
N SER A 315 -9.95 40.37 51.84
CA SER A 315 -8.56 40.22 51.42
C SER A 315 -7.71 41.15 52.28
N GLY A 316 -6.84 40.60 53.13
CA GLY A 316 -5.78 41.39 53.73
C GLY A 316 -4.84 41.86 52.62
N GLU A 317 -4.82 43.17 52.38
CA GLU A 317 -3.64 43.85 51.81
C GLU A 317 -2.58 44.02 52.90
#